data_AF-A0A7X3VR60-F1
#
_entry.id   AF-A0A7X3VR60-F1
#
_cell.length_a   1.000
_cell.length_b   1.000
_cell.length_c   1.000
_cell.angle_alpha   90.00
_cell.angle_beta   90.00
_cell.angle_gamma   90.00
#
_symmetry.space_group_name_H-M   'P 1'
#
loop_
_entity.id
_entity.type
_entity.pdbx_description
1 polymer ?
#
loop_
_entity_poly.entity_id
_entity_poly.type
_entity_poly.pdbx_seq_one_letter_code
_entity_poly.pdbx_strand_id
1 'polypeptide(L)'
;MLLLKDRLETRIEMTPGNPDLQRSKTMIANLITLFRLILAFVVISLFGYHIYLDILLVVLIGLILFLDAVDGYVARKLNQTSDFGALFDIIGDRIVECIFWVYFAVVGLIPFWIPVIVIARGFFTDGLRSAAFAQGKTAFGENTMMSSKWTRALTSSRISRSIYGIAKAVAFIYLGGVIAFKNSGIHPELIVGLELAGVILSGVTVAMCLIRGLPVLVDGWKYVKE
;
A
#
# COMPACT_ATOMS: atom_id res chain seq x y z
N MET A 1 -18.26 48.55 12.33
CA MET A 1 -17.12 47.87 12.99
C MET A 1 -17.26 46.34 12.98
N LEU A 2 -18.45 45.77 13.22
CA LEU A 2 -18.73 44.32 13.06
C LEU A 2 -18.52 43.80 11.61
N LEU A 3 -18.97 44.53 10.59
CA LEU A 3 -18.82 44.13 9.17
C LEU A 3 -17.36 44.11 8.66
N LEU A 4 -16.44 44.80 9.34
CA LEU A 4 -15.01 44.83 9.00
C LEU A 4 -14.26 43.68 9.69
N LYS A 5 -14.72 43.24 10.86
CA LYS A 5 -14.17 42.11 11.59
C LYS A 5 -14.52 40.78 10.90
N ASP A 6 -15.76 40.64 10.43
CA ASP A 6 -16.20 39.49 9.63
C ASP A 6 -15.39 39.36 8.33
N ARG A 7 -15.17 40.46 7.59
CA ARG A 7 -14.36 40.45 6.37
C ARG A 7 -12.88 40.14 6.60
N LEU A 8 -12.35 40.43 7.78
CA LEU A 8 -10.97 40.09 8.15
C LEU A 8 -10.85 38.63 8.58
N GLU A 9 -11.82 38.11 9.32
CA GLU A 9 -11.88 36.69 9.71
C GLU A 9 -12.11 35.80 8.47
N THR A 10 -12.95 36.23 7.52
CA THR A 10 -13.16 35.53 6.24
C THR A 10 -11.91 35.60 5.33
N ARG A 11 -11.04 36.61 5.49
CA ARG A 11 -9.77 36.73 4.75
C ARG A 11 -8.65 35.87 5.31
N ILE A 12 -8.68 35.57 6.61
CA ILE A 12 -7.67 34.73 7.27
C ILE A 12 -7.89 33.26 6.92
N GLU A 13 -9.13 32.82 6.70
CA GLU A 13 -9.44 31.44 6.28
C GLU A 13 -9.20 31.15 4.78
N MET A 14 -8.91 32.18 3.97
CA MET A 14 -8.61 32.05 2.53
C MET A 14 -7.17 32.43 2.17
N THR A 15 -6.20 32.18 3.06
CA THR A 15 -4.79 32.17 2.62
C THR A 15 -4.47 30.77 2.08
N PRO A 16 -4.21 30.60 0.77
CA PRO A 16 -3.62 29.34 0.31
C PRO A 16 -2.34 29.14 1.12
N GLY A 17 -2.21 27.97 1.76
CA GLY A 17 -1.04 27.65 2.58
C GLY A 17 0.24 27.95 1.81
N ASN A 18 1.24 28.53 2.49
CA ASN A 18 2.48 29.00 1.87
C ASN A 18 2.97 28.04 0.76
N PRO A 19 3.01 28.46 -0.51
CA PRO A 19 3.31 27.57 -1.64
C PRO A 19 4.69 26.91 -1.52
N ASP A 20 5.65 27.54 -0.84
CA ASP A 20 6.97 26.96 -0.56
C ASP A 20 6.89 25.82 0.46
N LEU A 21 6.01 25.94 1.45
CA LEU A 21 5.74 24.89 2.44
C LEU A 21 5.00 23.71 1.80
N GLN A 22 4.06 23.98 0.88
CA GLN A 22 3.33 22.96 0.12
C GLN A 22 4.29 22.17 -0.79
N ARG A 23 5.20 22.86 -1.49
CA ARG A 23 6.25 22.24 -2.31
C ARG A 23 7.21 21.40 -1.47
N SER A 24 7.70 21.94 -0.35
CA SER A 24 8.62 21.24 0.54
C SER A 24 8.02 19.93 1.07
N LYS A 25 6.77 19.95 1.55
CA LYS A 25 6.07 18.74 2.02
C LYS A 25 5.90 17.68 0.92
N THR A 26 5.61 18.11 -0.31
CA THR A 26 5.47 17.19 -1.46
C THR A 26 6.81 16.54 -1.82
N MET A 27 7.91 17.30 -1.76
CA MET A 27 9.25 16.73 -1.99
C MET A 27 9.63 15.70 -0.93
N ILE A 28 9.25 15.91 0.33
CA ILE A 28 9.51 14.96 1.42
C ILE A 28 8.78 13.64 1.19
N ALA A 29 7.49 13.66 0.85
CA ALA A 29 6.72 12.44 0.57
C ALA A 29 7.28 11.65 -0.63
N ASN A 30 7.64 12.36 -1.71
CA ASN A 30 8.27 11.72 -2.87
C ASN A 30 9.63 11.11 -2.52
N LEU A 31 10.43 11.77 -1.67
CA LEU A 31 11.70 11.25 -1.22
C LEU A 31 11.54 9.99 -0.34
N ILE A 32 10.54 9.96 0.54
CA ILE A 32 10.23 8.77 1.35
C ILE A 32 9.78 7.61 0.46
N THR A 33 8.92 7.87 -0.53
CA THR A 33 8.51 6.86 -1.52
C THR A 33 9.71 6.30 -2.28
N LEU A 34 10.59 7.18 -2.78
CA LEU A 34 11.81 6.78 -3.48
C LEU A 34 12.75 5.97 -2.56
N PHE A 35 12.91 6.42 -1.32
CA PHE A 35 13.72 5.72 -0.31
C PHE A 35 13.18 4.32 -0.05
N ARG A 36 11.86 4.16 0.13
CA ARG A 36 11.20 2.85 0.30
C ARG A 36 11.47 1.92 -0.88
N LEU A 37 11.42 2.45 -2.11
CA LEU A 37 11.70 1.66 -3.31
C LEU A 37 13.14 1.17 -3.35
N ILE A 38 14.10 2.07 -3.16
CA ILE A 38 15.54 1.72 -3.12
C ILE A 38 15.79 0.70 -2.01
N LEU A 39 15.24 0.93 -0.81
CA LEU A 39 15.41 0.04 0.32
C LEU A 39 14.79 -1.34 0.06
N ALA A 40 13.63 -1.42 -0.61
CA ALA A 40 13.04 -2.69 -1.01
C ALA A 40 13.96 -3.48 -1.96
N PHE A 41 14.58 -2.83 -2.95
CA PHE A 41 15.56 -3.47 -3.84
C PHE A 41 16.82 -3.94 -3.10
N VAL A 42 17.35 -3.13 -2.19
CA VAL A 42 18.50 -3.50 -1.34
C VAL A 42 18.16 -4.74 -0.51
N VAL A 43 16.97 -4.76 0.11
CA VAL A 43 16.51 -5.87 0.94
C VAL A 43 16.47 -7.18 0.14
N ILE A 44 15.80 -7.21 -1.02
CA ILE A 44 15.70 -8.44 -1.81
C ILE A 44 17.04 -8.89 -2.41
N SER A 45 18.00 -7.98 -2.59
CA SER A 45 19.31 -8.29 -3.16
C SER A 45 20.28 -8.90 -2.14
N LEU A 46 20.06 -8.64 -0.85
CA LEU A 46 20.97 -9.01 0.23
C LEU A 46 20.46 -10.15 1.11
N PHE A 47 19.19 -10.56 0.96
CA PHE A 47 18.66 -11.71 1.67
C PHE A 47 19.39 -12.99 1.27
N GLY A 48 19.59 -13.89 2.23
CA GLY A 48 20.13 -15.22 1.97
C GLY A 48 21.62 -15.39 2.25
N TYR A 49 22.36 -14.30 2.50
CA TYR A 49 23.82 -14.34 2.64
C TYR A 49 24.29 -14.72 4.04
N HIS A 50 23.70 -14.12 5.09
CA HIS A 50 24.11 -14.34 6.48
C HIS A 50 22.93 -14.10 7.43
N ILE A 51 22.82 -14.93 8.46
CA ILE A 51 21.72 -14.84 9.45
C ILE A 51 21.57 -13.45 10.09
N TYR A 52 22.68 -12.82 10.51
CA TYR A 52 22.64 -11.49 11.12
C TYR A 52 22.17 -10.42 10.14
N LEU A 53 22.54 -10.57 8.86
CA LEU A 53 22.08 -9.70 7.79
C LEU A 53 20.58 -9.94 7.55
N ASP A 54 20.14 -11.18 7.44
CA ASP A 54 18.72 -11.51 7.23
C ASP A 54 17.83 -10.96 8.35
N ILE A 55 18.25 -11.04 9.61
CA ILE A 55 17.52 -10.44 10.74
C ILE A 55 17.40 -8.92 10.56
N LEU A 56 18.49 -8.24 10.19
CA LEU A 56 18.48 -6.81 9.90
C LEU A 56 17.52 -6.49 8.73
N LEU A 57 17.55 -7.30 7.67
CA LEU A 57 16.68 -7.12 6.50
C LEU A 57 15.20 -7.31 6.83
N VAL A 58 14.85 -8.24 7.73
CA VAL A 58 13.47 -8.39 8.25
C VAL A 58 13.01 -7.13 8.98
N VAL A 59 13.89 -6.53 9.80
CA VAL A 59 13.59 -5.25 10.46
C VAL A 59 13.39 -4.14 9.43
N LEU A 60 14.21 -4.11 8.36
CA LEU A 60 14.07 -3.15 7.27
C LEU A 60 12.78 -3.34 6.47
N ILE A 61 12.28 -4.57 6.26
CA ILE A 61 10.94 -4.79 5.71
C ILE A 61 9.89 -4.10 6.58
N GLY A 62 9.94 -4.33 7.89
CA GLY A 62 9.03 -3.69 8.84
C GLY A 62 9.09 -2.16 8.74
N LEU A 63 10.29 -1.59 8.62
CA LEU A 63 10.50 -0.16 8.44
C LEU A 63 9.90 0.37 7.13
N ILE A 64 10.12 -0.31 6.00
CA ILE A 64 9.56 0.07 4.68
C ILE A 64 8.03 0.17 4.76
N LEU A 65 7.38 -0.81 5.38
CA LEU A 65 5.92 -0.90 5.51
C LEU A 65 5.37 0.07 6.56
N PHE A 66 6.18 0.39 7.58
CA PHE A 66 5.82 1.40 8.55
C PHE A 66 5.87 2.81 7.94
N LEU A 67 6.93 3.11 7.17
CA LEU A 67 7.08 4.39 6.47
C LEU A 67 5.90 4.67 5.54
N ASP A 68 5.40 3.65 4.84
CA ASP A 68 4.16 3.72 4.05
C ASP A 68 2.95 4.23 4.86
N ALA A 69 2.71 3.59 6.00
CA ALA A 69 1.58 3.92 6.86
C ALA A 69 1.71 5.35 7.44
N VAL A 70 2.93 5.76 7.77
CA VAL A 70 3.25 7.09 8.29
C VAL A 70 3.05 8.15 7.21
N ASP A 71 3.58 7.97 6.01
CA ASP A 71 3.43 8.94 4.92
C ASP A 71 1.97 9.14 4.55
N GLY A 72 1.22 8.03 4.45
CA GLY A 72 -0.21 8.08 4.24
C GLY A 72 -0.92 8.86 5.36
N TYR A 73 -0.50 8.74 6.63
CA TYR A 73 -1.08 9.50 7.74
C TYR A 73 -0.75 10.98 7.68
N VAL A 74 0.51 11.32 7.39
CA VAL A 74 1.01 12.70 7.33
C VAL A 74 0.39 13.44 6.14
N ALA A 75 0.37 12.85 4.95
CA ALA A 75 -0.24 13.43 3.76
C ALA A 75 -1.73 13.78 3.98
N ARG A 76 -2.46 12.91 4.69
CA ARG A 76 -3.87 13.12 5.04
C ARG A 76 -4.08 14.28 6.01
N LYS A 77 -3.17 14.47 6.98
CA LYS A 77 -3.29 15.56 7.97
C LYS A 77 -2.93 16.92 7.37
N LEU A 78 -2.14 16.93 6.29
CA LEU A 78 -1.59 18.14 5.70
C LEU A 78 -2.34 18.62 4.44
N ASN A 79 -3.47 17.99 4.07
CA ASN A 79 -4.24 18.29 2.84
C ASN A 79 -3.33 18.48 1.63
N GLN A 80 -2.36 17.58 1.45
CA GLN A 80 -1.43 17.66 0.33
C GLN A 80 -2.18 17.52 -1.01
N THR A 81 -2.05 18.53 -1.86
CA THR A 81 -2.83 18.69 -3.11
C THR A 81 -2.03 18.46 -4.40
N SER A 82 -0.85 17.83 -4.34
CA SER A 82 -0.09 17.56 -5.55
C SER A 82 -0.55 16.25 -6.21
N ASP A 83 -1.17 16.35 -7.37
CA ASP A 83 -1.62 15.21 -8.17
C ASP A 83 -0.45 14.27 -8.53
N PHE A 84 0.73 14.83 -8.83
CA PHE A 84 1.92 14.05 -9.15
C PHE A 84 2.43 13.26 -7.94
N GLY A 85 2.52 13.89 -6.77
CA GLY A 85 2.97 13.20 -5.55
C GLY A 85 2.03 12.09 -5.13
N ALA A 86 0.72 12.32 -5.22
CA ALA A 86 -0.29 11.30 -4.94
C ALA A 86 -0.20 10.11 -5.93
N LEU A 87 0.03 10.38 -7.21
CA LEU A 87 0.24 9.32 -8.20
C LEU A 87 1.53 8.54 -7.92
N PHE A 88 2.62 9.23 -7.59
CA PHE A 88 3.92 8.60 -7.30
C PHE A 88 3.85 7.70 -6.07
N ASP A 89 3.17 8.12 -5.02
CA ASP A 89 2.91 7.34 -3.80
C ASP A 89 2.13 6.05 -4.13
N ILE A 90 1.03 6.16 -4.90
CA ILE A 90 0.23 5.00 -5.35
C ILE A 90 1.06 4.01 -6.18
N ILE A 91 1.91 4.52 -7.09
CA ILE A 91 2.79 3.69 -7.92
C ILE A 91 3.87 3.03 -7.05
N GLY A 92 4.49 3.78 -6.16
CA GLY A 92 5.53 3.30 -5.25
C GLY A 92 5.03 2.16 -4.37
N ASP A 93 3.85 2.31 -3.78
CA ASP A 93 3.18 1.28 -3.00
C ASP A 93 2.97 -0.02 -3.78
N ARG A 94 2.52 0.12 -5.04
CA ARG A 94 2.29 -1.03 -5.91
C ARG A 94 3.59 -1.74 -6.25
N ILE A 95 4.65 -0.99 -6.55
CA ILE A 95 5.96 -1.55 -6.87
C ILE A 95 6.54 -2.30 -5.66
N VAL A 96 6.55 -1.69 -4.47
CA VAL A 96 7.04 -2.35 -3.23
C VAL A 96 6.26 -3.63 -2.94
N GLU A 97 4.92 -3.59 -3.08
CA GLU A 97 4.07 -4.77 -2.93
C GLU A 97 4.42 -5.87 -3.94
N CYS A 98 4.62 -5.52 -5.21
CA CYS A 98 4.99 -6.48 -6.25
C CYS A 98 6.39 -7.07 -6.01
N ILE A 99 7.37 -6.25 -5.63
CA ILE A 99 8.74 -6.68 -5.33
C ILE A 99 8.71 -7.80 -4.30
N PHE A 100 8.04 -7.60 -3.16
CA PHE A 100 8.03 -8.61 -2.09
C PHE A 100 7.26 -9.86 -2.46
N TRP A 101 6.06 -9.76 -3.05
CA TRP A 101 5.31 -10.95 -3.46
C TRP A 101 6.05 -11.77 -4.51
N VAL A 102 6.66 -11.12 -5.51
CA VAL A 102 7.42 -11.82 -6.54
C VAL A 102 8.69 -12.43 -5.94
N TYR A 103 9.42 -11.68 -5.12
CA TYR A 103 10.64 -12.17 -4.47
C TYR A 103 10.37 -13.43 -3.65
N PHE A 104 9.37 -13.41 -2.76
CA PHE A 104 9.04 -14.56 -1.92
C PHE A 104 8.56 -15.78 -2.73
N ALA A 105 7.96 -15.57 -3.91
CA ALA A 105 7.63 -16.66 -4.82
C ALA A 105 8.88 -17.23 -5.50
N VAL A 106 9.81 -16.37 -5.93
CA VAL A 106 11.08 -16.78 -6.57
C VAL A 106 11.96 -17.58 -5.61
N VAL A 107 12.03 -17.20 -4.33
CA VAL A 107 12.77 -17.98 -3.31
C VAL A 107 12.01 -19.22 -2.83
N GLY A 108 10.83 -19.51 -3.40
CA GLY A 108 10.06 -20.73 -3.15
C GLY A 108 9.27 -20.77 -1.85
N LEU A 109 9.15 -19.66 -1.12
CA LEU A 109 8.39 -19.63 0.14
C LEU A 109 6.88 -19.56 -0.07
N ILE A 110 6.45 -19.08 -1.24
CA ILE A 110 5.04 -19.02 -1.60
C ILE A 110 4.85 -19.47 -3.05
N PRO A 111 3.67 -20.03 -3.39
CA PRO A 111 3.40 -20.43 -4.76
C PRO A 111 3.23 -19.23 -5.68
N PHE A 112 3.70 -19.36 -6.93
CA PHE A 112 3.72 -18.28 -7.92
C PHE A 112 2.33 -17.70 -8.28
N TRP A 113 1.24 -18.45 -8.05
CA TRP A 113 -0.10 -17.92 -8.27
C TRP A 113 -0.44 -16.73 -7.35
N ILE A 114 0.19 -16.61 -6.18
CA ILE A 114 -0.04 -15.51 -5.23
C ILE A 114 0.33 -14.15 -5.82
N PRO A 115 1.60 -13.89 -6.24
CA PRO A 115 1.95 -12.62 -6.87
C PRO A 115 1.12 -12.36 -8.13
N VAL A 116 0.87 -13.38 -8.95
CA VAL A 116 0.07 -13.24 -10.18
C VAL A 116 -1.33 -12.69 -9.87
N ILE A 117 -2.02 -13.26 -8.88
CA ILE A 117 -3.35 -12.78 -8.48
C ILE A 117 -3.29 -11.35 -7.93
N VAL A 118 -2.33 -11.04 -7.06
CA VAL A 118 -2.20 -9.70 -6.46
C VAL A 118 -1.96 -8.64 -7.54
N ILE A 119 -1.06 -8.94 -8.49
CA ILE A 119 -0.72 -8.09 -9.61
C ILE A 119 -1.93 -7.91 -10.52
N ALA A 120 -2.52 -9.00 -11.03
CA ALA A 120 -3.66 -8.95 -11.93
C ALA A 120 -4.83 -8.17 -11.32
N ARG A 121 -5.23 -8.53 -10.09
CA ARG A 121 -6.30 -7.82 -9.37
C ARG A 121 -5.96 -6.34 -9.21
N GLY A 122 -4.72 -6.01 -8.83
CA GLY A 122 -4.25 -4.63 -8.69
C GLY A 122 -4.51 -3.82 -9.95
N PHE A 123 -3.95 -4.28 -11.08
CA PHE A 123 -4.11 -3.64 -12.38
C PHE A 123 -5.58 -3.50 -12.82
N PHE A 124 -6.40 -4.55 -12.65
CA PHE A 124 -7.82 -4.45 -12.97
C PHE A 124 -8.53 -3.40 -12.11
N THR A 125 -8.29 -3.39 -10.79
CA THR A 125 -8.93 -2.41 -9.91
C THR A 125 -8.48 -0.99 -10.18
N ASP A 126 -7.22 -0.78 -10.54
CA ASP A 126 -6.67 0.54 -10.82
C ASP A 126 -7.15 1.05 -12.19
N GLY A 127 -7.24 0.17 -13.19
CA GLY A 127 -7.84 0.49 -14.50
C GLY A 127 -9.31 0.91 -14.41
N LEU A 128 -10.14 0.16 -13.68
CA LEU A 128 -11.55 0.53 -13.46
C LEU A 128 -11.70 1.83 -12.69
N ARG A 129 -10.82 2.08 -11.70
CA ARG A 129 -10.84 3.35 -10.98
C ARG A 129 -10.45 4.51 -11.86
N SER A 130 -9.50 4.32 -12.77
CA SER A 130 -9.09 5.32 -13.75
C SER A 130 -10.22 5.65 -14.73
N ALA A 131 -10.93 4.63 -15.25
CA ALA A 131 -12.11 4.83 -16.11
C ALA A 131 -13.21 5.62 -15.40
N ALA A 132 -13.54 5.25 -14.16
CA ALA A 132 -14.51 5.99 -13.34
C ALA A 132 -14.06 7.42 -13.03
N PHE A 133 -12.76 7.65 -12.83
CA PHE A 133 -12.18 8.99 -12.62
C PHE A 133 -12.32 9.88 -13.86
N ALA A 134 -12.14 9.32 -15.07
CA ALA A 134 -12.37 10.05 -16.31
C ALA A 134 -13.82 10.55 -16.46
N GLN A 135 -14.79 9.86 -15.83
CA GLN A 135 -16.19 10.26 -15.77
C GLN A 135 -16.55 11.12 -14.52
N GLY A 136 -15.54 11.64 -13.79
CA GLY A 136 -15.75 12.50 -12.63
C GLY A 136 -16.17 11.78 -11.34
N LYS A 137 -16.11 10.44 -11.29
CA LYS A 137 -16.32 9.66 -10.08
C LYS A 137 -15.01 9.43 -9.33
N THR A 138 -15.07 9.41 -8.01
CA THR A 138 -13.88 9.21 -7.17
C THR A 138 -13.89 7.82 -6.51
N ALA A 139 -12.73 7.37 -6.04
CA ALA A 139 -12.66 6.15 -5.22
C ALA A 139 -13.24 6.34 -3.80
N PHE A 140 -13.30 7.60 -3.33
CA PHE A 140 -13.73 7.99 -1.99
C PHE A 140 -14.54 9.30 -2.02
N GLY A 141 -15.47 9.48 -1.09
CA GLY A 141 -16.24 10.73 -0.93
C GLY A 141 -17.71 10.61 -1.35
N GLU A 142 -18.37 11.75 -1.57
CA GLU A 142 -19.78 11.79 -2.00
C GLU A 142 -19.96 11.33 -3.45
N ASN A 143 -19.01 11.65 -4.32
CA ASN A 143 -18.99 11.22 -5.72
C ASN A 143 -18.34 9.83 -5.92
N THR A 144 -18.45 8.94 -4.93
CA THR A 144 -17.82 7.62 -5.01
C THR A 144 -18.44 6.75 -6.11
N MET A 145 -17.62 5.96 -6.80
CA MET A 145 -18.11 4.97 -7.78
C MET A 145 -18.88 3.79 -7.15
N MET A 146 -18.78 3.60 -5.83
CA MET A 146 -19.37 2.48 -5.11
C MET A 146 -20.89 2.62 -5.00
N SER A 147 -21.63 1.58 -5.40
CA SER A 147 -23.10 1.62 -5.49
C SER A 147 -23.82 1.41 -4.15
N SER A 148 -23.20 0.71 -3.20
CA SER A 148 -23.82 0.30 -1.93
C SER A 148 -22.98 0.66 -0.71
N LYS A 149 -23.64 0.79 0.45
CA LYS A 149 -22.96 1.05 1.73
C LYS A 149 -21.98 -0.06 2.10
N TRP A 150 -22.28 -1.32 1.75
CA TRP A 150 -21.43 -2.46 2.04
C TRP A 150 -20.19 -2.50 1.11
N THR A 151 -20.35 -2.17 -0.17
CA THR A 151 -19.22 -2.08 -1.13
C THR A 151 -18.26 -0.95 -0.76
N ARG A 152 -18.80 0.19 -0.32
CA ARG A 152 -18.03 1.31 0.25
C ARG A 152 -17.33 0.92 1.56
N ALA A 153 -17.99 0.20 2.46
CA ALA A 153 -17.38 -0.25 3.72
C ALA A 153 -16.22 -1.23 3.48
N LEU A 154 -16.37 -2.17 2.54
CA LEU A 154 -15.36 -3.18 2.26
C LEU A 154 -14.14 -2.62 1.52
N THR A 155 -14.38 -1.74 0.55
CA THR A 155 -13.32 -1.26 -0.36
C THR A 155 -12.71 0.05 0.13
N SER A 156 -13.58 1.02 0.47
CA SER A 156 -13.21 2.42 0.65
C SER A 156 -13.04 2.81 2.12
N SER A 157 -13.46 1.96 3.08
CA SER A 157 -13.30 2.27 4.50
C SER A 157 -11.83 2.31 4.94
N ARG A 158 -11.58 3.12 5.97
CA ARG A 158 -10.26 3.28 6.59
C ARG A 158 -9.83 1.98 7.28
N ILE A 159 -10.74 1.39 8.03
CA ILE A 159 -10.52 0.16 8.80
C ILE A 159 -10.12 -0.98 7.87
N SER A 160 -10.87 -1.20 6.78
CA SER A 160 -10.57 -2.27 5.83
C SER A 160 -9.19 -2.09 5.16
N ARG A 161 -8.82 -0.85 4.83
CA ARG A 161 -7.48 -0.50 4.31
C ARG A 161 -6.37 -0.84 5.29
N SER A 162 -6.49 -0.37 6.53
CA SER A 162 -5.50 -0.64 7.57
C SER A 162 -5.37 -2.12 7.86
N ILE A 163 -6.49 -2.85 7.97
CA ILE A 163 -6.49 -4.30 8.23
C ILE A 163 -5.71 -5.07 7.14
N TYR A 164 -5.94 -4.75 5.87
CA TYR A 164 -5.19 -5.38 4.78
C TYR A 164 -3.71 -4.99 4.77
N GLY A 165 -3.38 -3.72 5.05
CA GLY A 165 -2.00 -3.27 5.16
C GLY A 165 -1.24 -4.02 6.26
N ILE A 166 -1.87 -4.19 7.42
CA ILE A 166 -1.33 -4.96 8.54
C ILE A 166 -1.18 -6.44 8.16
N ALA A 167 -2.18 -7.05 7.52
CA ALA A 167 -2.11 -8.44 7.09
C ALA A 167 -0.92 -8.68 6.15
N LYS A 168 -0.69 -7.78 5.18
CA LYS A 168 0.49 -7.80 4.31
C LYS A 168 1.79 -7.66 5.09
N ALA A 169 1.86 -6.72 6.04
CA ALA A 169 3.06 -6.52 6.83
C ALA A 169 3.42 -7.74 7.67
N VAL A 170 2.42 -8.35 8.30
CA VAL A 170 2.60 -9.62 9.03
C VAL A 170 3.10 -10.71 8.08
N ALA A 171 2.50 -10.85 6.89
CA ALA A 171 2.94 -11.82 5.89
C ALA A 171 4.40 -11.61 5.45
N PHE A 172 4.79 -10.39 5.06
CA PHE A 172 6.14 -10.11 4.58
C PHE A 172 7.22 -10.24 5.66
N ILE A 173 6.94 -9.75 6.87
CA ILE A 173 7.86 -9.90 8.01
C ILE A 173 8.02 -11.38 8.34
N TYR A 174 6.92 -12.14 8.37
CA TYR A 174 6.95 -13.57 8.62
C TYR A 174 7.78 -14.32 7.58
N LEU A 175 7.53 -14.09 6.28
CA LEU A 175 8.26 -14.74 5.19
C LEU A 175 9.76 -14.39 5.22
N GLY A 176 10.12 -13.13 5.48
CA GLY A 176 11.52 -12.75 5.70
C GLY A 176 12.14 -13.48 6.91
N GLY A 177 11.38 -13.63 8.00
CA GLY A 177 11.78 -14.41 9.17
C GLY A 177 12.02 -15.89 8.86
N VAL A 178 11.23 -16.49 7.96
CA VAL A 178 11.46 -17.87 7.49
C VAL A 178 12.79 -17.99 6.75
N ILE A 179 13.20 -17.00 5.95
CA ILE A 179 14.53 -16.99 5.30
C ILE A 179 15.64 -16.97 6.36
N ALA A 180 15.55 -16.03 7.31
CA ALA A 180 16.54 -15.93 8.39
C ALA A 180 16.64 -17.23 9.21
N PHE A 181 15.50 -17.86 9.49
CA PHE A 181 15.45 -19.13 10.20
C PHE A 181 16.04 -20.28 9.38
N LYS A 182 15.75 -20.35 8.08
CA LYS A 182 16.31 -21.35 7.16
C LYS A 182 17.84 -21.29 7.13
N ASN A 183 18.41 -20.10 7.12
CA ASN A 183 19.86 -19.89 7.13
C ASN A 183 20.53 -20.12 8.49
N SER A 184 19.75 -20.27 9.56
CA SER A 184 20.29 -20.59 10.89
C SER A 184 20.76 -22.05 11.00
N GLY A 185 20.22 -22.96 10.20
CA GLY A 185 20.56 -24.38 10.20
C GLY A 185 20.11 -25.17 11.44
N ILE A 186 19.30 -24.57 12.32
CA ILE A 186 19.05 -25.12 13.67
C ILE A 186 18.04 -26.28 13.66
N HIS A 187 17.01 -26.30 12.79
CA HIS A 187 15.98 -27.37 12.75
C HIS A 187 15.31 -27.55 11.36
N PRO A 188 15.83 -28.42 10.48
CA PRO A 188 15.27 -28.67 9.15
C PRO A 188 13.81 -29.14 9.18
N GLU A 189 13.43 -29.94 10.18
CA GLU A 189 12.09 -30.47 10.36
C GLU A 189 11.03 -29.39 10.64
N LEU A 190 11.43 -28.26 11.24
CA LEU A 190 10.51 -27.16 11.55
C LEU A 190 10.27 -26.26 10.34
N ILE A 191 11.21 -26.20 9.39
CA ILE A 191 11.16 -25.30 8.23
C ILE A 191 9.92 -25.58 7.39
N VAL A 192 9.57 -26.84 7.16
CA VAL A 192 8.39 -27.20 6.35
C VAL A 192 7.10 -26.66 6.98
N GLY A 193 6.98 -26.72 8.31
CA GLY A 193 5.83 -26.17 9.03
C GLY A 193 5.77 -24.64 8.94
N LEU A 194 6.92 -23.97 9.00
CA LEU A 194 7.03 -22.52 8.86
C LEU A 194 6.72 -22.05 7.43
N GLU A 195 7.22 -22.76 6.40
CA GLU A 195 6.91 -22.48 5.00
C GLU A 195 5.40 -22.65 4.74
N LEU A 196 4.80 -23.74 5.23
CA LEU A 196 3.34 -23.96 5.11
C LEU A 196 2.53 -22.86 5.79
N ALA A 197 2.91 -22.46 7.01
CA ALA A 197 2.27 -21.35 7.70
C ALA A 197 2.42 -20.03 6.92
N GLY A 198 3.56 -19.81 6.28
CA GLY A 198 3.80 -18.67 5.39
C GLY A 198 2.88 -18.65 4.18
N VAL A 199 2.67 -19.81 3.55
CA VAL A 199 1.72 -19.98 2.43
C VAL A 199 0.29 -19.70 2.89
N ILE A 200 -0.13 -20.23 4.04
CA ILE A 200 -1.48 -20.01 4.59
C ILE A 200 -1.71 -18.52 4.88
N LEU A 201 -0.76 -17.87 5.57
CA LEU A 201 -0.82 -16.46 5.90
C LEU A 201 -0.87 -15.57 4.64
N SER A 202 -0.09 -15.92 3.63
CA SER A 202 -0.10 -15.26 2.33
C SER A 202 -1.44 -15.48 1.62
N GLY A 203 -1.98 -16.70 1.65
CA GLY A 203 -3.29 -17.04 1.09
C GLY A 203 -4.43 -16.25 1.74
N VAL A 204 -4.43 -16.12 3.07
CA VAL A 204 -5.40 -15.26 3.80
C VAL A 204 -5.30 -13.81 3.32
N THR A 205 -4.09 -13.31 3.17
CA THR A 205 -3.84 -11.94 2.69
C THR A 205 -4.35 -11.75 1.26
N VAL A 206 -4.14 -12.73 0.37
CA VAL A 206 -4.67 -12.72 -1.01
C VAL A 206 -6.19 -12.81 -1.02
N ALA A 207 -6.80 -13.64 -0.17
CA ALA A 207 -8.26 -13.73 -0.06
C ALA A 207 -8.87 -12.37 0.33
N MET A 208 -8.29 -11.68 1.32
CA MET A 208 -8.71 -10.32 1.69
C MET A 208 -8.53 -9.33 0.53
N CYS A 209 -7.43 -9.45 -0.22
CA CYS A 209 -7.14 -8.68 -1.43
C CYS A 209 -8.25 -8.86 -2.49
N LEU A 210 -8.68 -10.09 -2.73
CA LEU A 210 -9.76 -10.43 -3.67
C LEU A 210 -11.12 -9.93 -3.19
N ILE A 211 -11.46 -10.21 -1.92
CA ILE A 211 -12.73 -9.79 -1.29
C ILE A 211 -12.89 -8.27 -1.40
N ARG A 212 -11.82 -7.51 -1.19
CA ARG A 212 -11.82 -6.05 -1.30
C ARG A 212 -11.76 -5.53 -2.74
N GLY A 213 -11.25 -6.32 -3.67
CA GLY A 213 -11.22 -5.98 -5.10
C GLY A 213 -12.57 -6.19 -5.78
N LEU A 214 -13.34 -7.18 -5.33
CA LEU A 214 -14.61 -7.58 -5.94
C LEU A 214 -15.60 -6.41 -6.12
N PRO A 215 -15.82 -5.52 -5.13
CA PRO A 215 -16.76 -4.43 -5.32
C PRO A 215 -16.30 -3.40 -6.35
N VAL A 216 -14.99 -3.18 -6.48
CA VAL A 216 -14.43 -2.32 -7.55
C VAL A 216 -14.70 -2.95 -8.91
N LEU A 217 -14.54 -4.27 -9.04
CA LEU A 217 -14.81 -4.96 -10.29
C LEU A 217 -16.28 -4.86 -10.69
N VAL A 218 -17.19 -5.10 -9.74
CA VAL A 218 -18.64 -5.08 -10.01
C VAL A 218 -19.17 -3.67 -10.27
N ASP A 219 -18.84 -2.70 -9.40
CA ASP A 219 -19.35 -1.33 -9.51
C ASP A 219 -18.61 -0.54 -10.59
N GLY A 220 -17.30 -0.80 -10.76
CA GLY A 220 -16.43 -0.13 -11.72
C GLY A 220 -16.69 -0.52 -13.17
N TRP A 221 -17.19 -1.74 -13.44
CA TRP A 221 -17.42 -2.22 -14.81
C TRP A 221 -18.40 -1.38 -15.61
N LYS A 222 -19.29 -0.65 -14.93
CA LYS A 222 -20.28 0.24 -15.55
C LYS A 222 -19.62 1.40 -16.32
N TYR A 223 -18.46 1.85 -15.85
CA TYR A 223 -17.73 3.01 -16.39
C TYR A 223 -16.80 2.66 -17.56
N VAL A 224 -16.67 1.38 -17.92
CA VAL A 224 -15.91 0.93 -19.09
C VAL A 224 -16.83 0.71 -20.30
N LYS A 225 -18.14 0.61 -20.07
CA LYS A 225 -19.14 0.28 -21.09
C LYS A 225 -19.75 1.49 -21.81
N GLU A 226 -19.29 2.69 -21.48
CA GLU A 226 -19.68 3.96 -22.11
C GLU A 226 -18.49 4.52 -22.90
#